data_AF-A0A4V6I6T8-F1
#
_entry.id   AF-A0A4V6I6T8-F1
#
_cell.length_a   1.000
_cell.length_b   1.000
_cell.length_c   1.000
_cell.angle_alpha   90.00
_cell.angle_beta   90.00
_cell.angle_gamma   90.00
#
_symmetry.space_group_name_H-M   'P 1'
#
loop_
_entity.id
_entity.type
_entity.pdbx_description
1 polymer ?
#
loop_
_entity_poly.entity_id
_entity_poly.type
_entity_poly.pdbx_seq_one_letter_code
_entity_poly.pdbx_strand_id
1 'polypeptide(L)'
;MRQYHKVMQLPFKVTPSIFPKGKISPNTPNIAKIAPFYMIHLPLEALNFHQNGHHLLLSTDTKETIEGKIKTLKKDFPNLTYVNNHIGSKFTQNERAMKFLLEALNQEGITFVDSRTIPSVTRKYYQYHPKESFNTCQNIPFLERDVFLDNELDVEKITANLMKVVKIAKTKGYAIAIGHPHKETLLALQNASSYLKESGVDLVYINELIVP
;
A
#
# COMPACT_ATOMS: atom_id res chain seq x y z
N MET A 1 3.15 -17.35 0.50
CA MET A 1 2.94 -18.10 -0.76
C MET A 1 1.47 -18.41 -1.05
N ARG A 2 0.73 -19.17 -0.21
CA ARG A 2 -0.67 -19.55 -0.52
C ARG A 2 -1.62 -18.36 -0.80
N GLN A 3 -1.62 -17.33 0.06
CA GLN A 3 -2.44 -16.13 -0.15
C GLN A 3 -2.05 -15.38 -1.43
N TYR A 4 -0.75 -15.23 -1.69
CA TYR A 4 -0.24 -14.61 -2.93
C TYR A 4 -0.81 -15.31 -4.17
N HIS A 5 -0.71 -16.64 -4.26
CA HIS A 5 -1.24 -17.36 -5.42
C HIS A 5 -2.75 -17.18 -5.61
N LYS A 6 -3.53 -17.10 -4.52
CA LYS A 6 -4.97 -16.81 -4.60
C LYS A 6 -5.25 -15.42 -5.17
N VAL A 7 -4.48 -14.42 -4.76
CA VAL A 7 -4.60 -13.04 -5.31
C VAL A 7 -4.26 -13.04 -6.80
N MET A 8 -3.20 -13.75 -7.19
CA MET A 8 -2.77 -13.82 -8.60
C MET A 8 -3.69 -14.67 -9.50
N GLN A 9 -4.70 -15.34 -8.94
CA GLN A 9 -5.74 -16.03 -9.71
C GLN A 9 -6.88 -15.11 -10.16
N LEU A 10 -6.95 -13.88 -9.63
CA LEU A 10 -7.94 -12.91 -10.07
C LEU A 10 -7.71 -12.58 -11.56
N PRO A 11 -8.78 -12.38 -12.35
CA PRO A 11 -8.68 -12.20 -13.80
C PRO A 11 -8.24 -10.78 -14.22
N PHE A 12 -7.61 -10.04 -13.32
CA PHE A 12 -7.14 -8.67 -13.50
C PHE A 12 -5.93 -8.39 -12.61
N LYS A 13 -5.18 -7.34 -12.92
CA LYS A 13 -4.00 -6.95 -12.15
C LYS A 13 -4.41 -6.48 -10.75
N VAL A 14 -3.73 -7.01 -9.75
CA VAL A 14 -3.80 -6.55 -8.36
C VAL A 14 -2.38 -6.44 -7.84
N THR A 15 -2.03 -5.30 -7.26
CA THR A 15 -0.71 -5.14 -6.66
C THR A 15 -0.66 -5.87 -5.32
N PRO A 16 0.17 -6.93 -5.16
CA PRO A 16 0.36 -7.55 -3.85
C PRO A 16 1.20 -6.63 -2.96
N SER A 17 0.69 -6.33 -1.75
CA SER A 17 1.50 -5.73 -0.69
C SER A 17 1.90 -6.81 0.31
N ILE A 18 3.19 -7.10 0.40
CA ILE A 18 3.73 -8.22 1.18
C ILE A 18 4.48 -7.72 2.40
N PHE A 19 4.38 -8.45 3.52
CA PHE A 19 5.12 -8.06 4.72
C PHE A 19 6.64 -8.14 4.52
N PRO A 20 7.42 -7.26 5.19
CA PRO A 20 8.86 -7.39 5.30
C PRO A 20 9.28 -8.79 5.74
N LYS A 21 10.49 -9.20 5.38
CA LYS A 21 11.12 -10.40 5.93
C LYS A 21 11.16 -10.30 7.45
N GLY A 22 10.69 -11.33 8.13
CA GLY A 22 10.67 -11.40 9.60
C GLY A 22 10.44 -12.83 10.08
N LYS A 23 10.39 -13.03 11.41
CA LYS A 23 10.24 -14.36 12.02
C LYS A 23 9.00 -15.13 11.51
N ILE A 24 7.87 -14.44 11.37
CA ILE A 24 6.60 -15.03 10.91
C ILE A 24 6.39 -14.93 9.39
N SER A 25 7.29 -14.26 8.68
CA SER A 25 7.23 -14.04 7.23
C SER A 25 8.62 -14.18 6.58
N PRO A 26 9.38 -15.27 6.84
CA PRO A 26 10.77 -15.38 6.41
C PRO A 26 10.92 -15.49 4.89
N ASN A 27 9.87 -15.94 4.21
CA ASN A 27 9.87 -16.28 2.79
C ASN A 27 9.27 -15.19 1.89
N THR A 28 8.93 -14.01 2.40
CA THR A 28 8.36 -12.93 1.56
C THR A 28 9.30 -12.45 0.46
N PRO A 29 10.64 -12.45 0.61
CA PRO A 29 11.54 -12.17 -0.52
C PRO A 29 11.38 -13.14 -1.70
N ASN A 30 10.95 -14.38 -1.46
CA ASN A 30 10.70 -15.34 -2.54
C ASN A 30 9.44 -14.98 -3.33
N ILE A 31 8.45 -14.31 -2.71
CA ILE A 31 7.29 -13.76 -3.43
C ILE A 31 7.75 -12.64 -4.35
N ALA A 32 8.59 -11.73 -3.86
CA ALA A 32 9.10 -10.59 -4.62
C ALA A 32 9.91 -10.98 -5.87
N LYS A 33 10.51 -12.18 -5.88
CA LYS A 33 11.23 -12.71 -7.06
C LYS A 33 10.31 -13.18 -8.18
N ILE A 34 9.08 -13.58 -7.86
CA ILE A 34 8.13 -14.17 -8.83
C ILE A 34 6.95 -13.24 -9.14
N ALA A 35 6.74 -12.20 -8.31
CA ALA A 35 5.69 -11.23 -8.53
C ALA A 35 6.09 -10.27 -9.66
N PRO A 36 5.24 -10.09 -10.69
CA PRO A 36 5.50 -9.11 -11.75
C PRO A 36 5.72 -7.70 -11.18
N PHE A 37 4.99 -7.37 -10.11
CA PHE A 37 5.13 -6.15 -9.35
C PHE A 37 4.66 -6.37 -7.91
N TYR A 38 5.18 -5.62 -6.95
CA TYR A 38 4.80 -5.71 -5.54
C TYR A 38 5.06 -4.40 -4.78
N MET A 39 4.47 -4.30 -3.59
CA MET A 39 4.83 -3.32 -2.56
C MET A 39 5.20 -4.02 -1.26
N ILE A 40 5.87 -3.32 -0.35
CA ILE A 40 6.03 -3.79 1.03
C ILE A 40 4.99 -3.17 1.94
N HIS A 41 4.32 -4.03 2.72
CA HIS A 41 3.36 -3.65 3.75
C HIS A 41 4.08 -3.39 5.07
N LEU A 42 4.51 -2.14 5.27
CA LEU A 42 5.38 -1.72 6.36
C LEU A 42 4.62 -1.63 7.70
N PRO A 43 4.96 -2.45 8.72
CA PRO A 43 4.33 -2.37 10.04
C PRO A 43 4.73 -1.09 10.77
N LEU A 44 3.74 -0.28 11.13
CA LEU A 44 3.92 0.98 11.85
C LEU A 44 3.12 0.97 13.17
N GLU A 45 3.60 1.70 14.18
CA GLU A 45 2.93 1.80 15.49
C GLU A 45 1.49 2.35 15.41
N ALA A 46 0.57 1.71 16.12
CA ALA A 46 -0.83 2.12 16.27
C ALA A 46 -1.16 2.51 17.71
N LEU A 47 -2.21 3.33 17.91
CA LEU A 47 -2.58 3.85 19.25
C LEU A 47 -3.01 2.75 20.23
N ASN A 48 -3.87 1.82 19.77
CA ASN A 48 -4.50 0.80 20.62
C ASN A 48 -4.39 -0.60 19.97
N PHE A 49 -3.25 -0.91 19.34
CA PHE A 49 -3.06 -2.19 18.67
C PHE A 49 -1.61 -2.63 18.74
N HIS A 50 -1.42 -3.86 19.23
CA HIS A 50 -0.13 -4.54 19.25
C HIS A 50 -0.21 -5.76 18.34
N GLN A 51 0.72 -5.86 17.40
CA GLN A 51 0.85 -7.02 16.54
C GLN A 51 2.07 -7.83 16.95
N ASN A 52 1.84 -9.09 17.32
CA ASN A 52 2.93 -9.99 17.63
C ASN A 52 3.59 -10.51 16.35
N GLY A 53 4.92 -10.67 16.39
CA GLY A 53 5.69 -11.35 15.34
C GLY A 53 6.20 -10.48 14.20
N HIS A 54 5.66 -9.27 14.01
CA HIS A 54 6.23 -8.24 13.13
C HIS A 54 7.03 -7.21 13.94
N HIS A 55 8.10 -6.68 13.36
CA HIS A 55 8.84 -5.57 13.94
C HIS A 55 8.26 -4.26 13.42
N LEU A 56 7.55 -3.53 14.29
CA LEU A 56 6.93 -2.24 13.98
C LEU A 56 7.97 -1.14 14.11
N LEU A 57 7.92 -0.16 13.20
CA LEU A 57 8.55 1.13 13.45
C LEU A 57 7.71 1.91 14.45
N LEU A 58 8.37 2.45 15.47
CA LEU A 58 7.76 3.22 16.54
C LEU A 58 7.88 4.71 16.28
N SER A 59 6.87 5.47 16.70
CA SER A 59 6.90 6.94 16.60
C SER A 59 8.03 7.57 17.44
N THR A 60 8.58 6.81 18.38
CA THR A 60 9.73 7.17 19.23
C THR A 60 11.07 6.79 18.63
N ASP A 61 11.12 5.99 17.56
CA ASP A 61 12.38 5.58 16.93
C ASP A 61 13.19 6.80 16.48
N THR A 62 14.52 6.63 16.47
CA THR A 62 15.43 7.65 15.95
C THR A 62 15.44 7.62 14.43
N LYS A 63 15.97 8.68 13.82
CA LYS A 63 16.11 8.77 12.36
C LYS A 63 16.96 7.61 11.83
N GLU A 64 18.06 7.29 12.52
CA GLU A 64 19.01 6.23 12.15
C GLU A 64 18.34 4.84 12.18
N THR A 65 17.48 4.58 13.17
CA THR A 65 16.71 3.33 13.25
C THR A 65 15.76 3.19 12.06
N ILE A 66 15.03 4.25 11.72
CA ILE A 66 14.10 4.24 10.58
C ILE A 66 14.88 4.07 9.26
N GLU A 67 15.95 4.85 9.04
CA GLU A 67 16.80 4.73 7.84
C GLU A 67 17.42 3.34 7.72
N GLY A 68 17.96 2.79 8.81
CA GLY A 68 18.51 1.43 8.84
C GLY A 68 17.47 0.37 8.49
N LYS A 69 16.22 0.56 8.93
CA LYS A 69 15.11 -0.32 8.57
C LYS A 69 14.80 -0.25 7.08
N ILE A 70 14.70 0.94 6.49
CA ILE A 70 14.41 1.10 5.05
C ILE A 70 15.56 0.53 4.19
N LYS A 71 16.81 0.78 4.56
CA LYS A 71 18.00 0.17 3.92
C LYS A 71 17.95 -1.35 3.94
N THR A 72 17.56 -1.92 5.09
CA THR A 72 17.38 -3.37 5.22
C THR A 72 16.27 -3.89 4.30
N LEU A 73 15.15 -3.16 4.17
CA LEU A 73 14.11 -3.52 3.20
C LEU A 73 14.65 -3.53 1.77
N LYS A 74 15.40 -2.50 1.35
CA LYS A 74 15.99 -2.45 0.01
C LYS A 74 16.96 -3.61 -0.24
N LYS A 75 17.74 -4.00 0.78
CA LYS A 75 18.62 -5.17 0.69
C LYS A 75 17.85 -6.49 0.55
N ASP A 76 16.79 -6.68 1.32
CA ASP A 76 15.95 -7.88 1.25
C ASP A 76 15.09 -7.92 -0.04
N PHE A 77 14.78 -6.74 -0.59
CA PHE A 77 13.92 -6.53 -1.76
C PHE A 77 14.56 -5.54 -2.75
N PRO A 78 15.55 -5.96 -3.56
CA PRO A 78 16.36 -5.05 -4.39
C PRO A 78 15.54 -4.19 -5.37
N ASN A 79 14.42 -4.71 -5.87
CA ASN A 79 13.54 -4.03 -6.83
C ASN A 79 12.40 -3.24 -6.16
N LEU A 80 12.45 -3.04 -4.84
CA LEU A 80 11.40 -2.34 -4.10
C LEU A 80 11.32 -0.87 -4.51
N THR A 81 10.16 -0.44 -4.97
CA THR A 81 9.89 0.94 -5.40
C THR A 81 8.67 1.57 -4.71
N TYR A 82 7.84 0.78 -4.03
CA TYR A 82 6.64 1.27 -3.34
C TYR A 82 6.44 0.57 -2.01
N VAL A 83 5.98 1.32 -1.00
CA VAL A 83 5.54 0.76 0.28
C VAL A 83 4.22 1.37 0.70
N ASN A 84 3.41 0.61 1.43
CA ASN A 84 2.26 1.16 2.14
C ASN A 84 2.31 0.78 3.62
N ASN A 85 1.70 1.58 4.48
CA ASN A 85 1.63 1.26 5.91
C ASN A 85 0.62 0.13 6.18
N HIS A 86 1.05 -0.85 6.96
CA HIS A 86 0.19 -1.69 7.77
C HIS A 86 -0.12 -0.91 9.05
N ILE A 87 -1.41 -0.78 9.39
CA ILE A 87 -1.89 -0.01 10.55
C ILE A 87 -1.24 1.38 10.63
N GLY A 88 -0.63 1.76 11.76
CA GLY A 88 0.16 2.98 11.85
C GLY A 88 -0.55 4.20 12.42
N SER A 89 -1.73 4.06 13.02
CA SER A 89 -2.51 5.22 13.50
C SER A 89 -1.75 6.15 14.45
N LYS A 90 -0.78 5.65 15.23
CA LYS A 90 0.07 6.47 16.10
C LYS A 90 1.29 7.03 15.36
N PHE A 91 1.89 6.22 14.50
CA PHE A 91 3.06 6.62 13.71
C PHE A 91 2.70 7.70 12.68
N THR A 92 1.63 7.52 11.93
CA THR A 92 1.26 8.39 10.80
C THR A 92 0.75 9.75 11.24
N GLN A 93 0.32 9.94 12.50
CA GLN A 93 0.02 11.27 13.06
C GLN A 93 1.26 11.99 13.58
N ASN A 94 2.37 11.29 13.79
CA ASN A 94 3.58 11.88 14.34
C ASN A 94 4.40 12.54 13.22
N GLU A 95 4.38 13.86 13.16
CA GLU A 95 5.06 14.63 12.11
C GLU A 95 6.56 14.35 12.03
N ARG A 96 7.23 14.19 13.17
CA ARG A 96 8.67 13.89 13.23
C ARG A 96 8.96 12.50 12.67
N ALA A 97 8.21 11.49 13.10
CA ALA A 97 8.40 10.12 12.65
C ALA A 97 8.09 9.96 11.15
N MET A 98 6.99 10.59 10.69
CA MET A 98 6.65 10.63 9.26
C MET A 98 7.70 11.37 8.43
N LYS A 99 8.24 12.49 8.92
CA LYS A 99 9.36 13.17 8.26
C LYS A 99 10.55 12.24 8.09
N PHE A 100 10.97 11.53 9.14
CA PHE A 100 12.09 10.60 9.06
C PHE A 100 11.82 9.43 8.11
N LEU A 101 10.60 8.88 8.14
CA LEU A 101 10.20 7.80 7.23
C LEU A 101 10.23 8.27 5.77
N LEU A 102 9.59 9.41 5.47
CA LEU A 102 9.51 9.93 4.10
C LEU A 102 10.88 10.33 3.57
N GLU A 103 11.75 10.92 4.39
CA GLU A 103 13.15 11.18 4.02
C GLU A 103 13.91 9.89 3.69
N ALA A 104 13.80 8.86 4.55
CA ALA A 104 14.47 7.57 4.33
C ALA A 104 13.97 6.87 3.06
N LEU A 105 12.65 6.87 2.81
CA LEU A 105 12.06 6.31 1.59
C LEU A 105 12.54 7.07 0.35
N ASN A 106 12.60 8.40 0.43
CA ASN A 106 13.07 9.24 -0.67
C ASN A 106 14.55 9.02 -1.01
N GLN A 107 15.41 8.76 -0.02
CA GLN A 107 16.82 8.44 -0.25
C GLN A 107 16.99 7.11 -1.00
N GLU A 108 16.09 6.15 -0.77
CA GLU A 108 16.15 4.80 -1.36
C GLU A 108 15.31 4.65 -2.65
N GLY A 109 14.76 5.76 -3.17
CA GLY A 109 13.95 5.77 -4.39
C GLY A 109 12.62 5.04 -4.23
N ILE A 110 11.99 5.15 -3.05
CA ILE A 110 10.76 4.42 -2.71
C ILE A 110 9.60 5.40 -2.52
N THR A 111 8.50 5.17 -3.25
CA THR A 111 7.25 5.93 -3.14
C THR A 111 6.40 5.42 -1.98
N PHE A 112 5.87 6.34 -1.16
CA PHE A 112 4.94 6.00 -0.09
C PHE A 112 3.49 6.02 -0.59
N VAL A 113 2.76 4.94 -0.32
CA VAL A 113 1.32 4.82 -0.55
C VAL A 113 0.63 4.84 0.81
N ASP A 114 0.03 5.96 1.17
CA ASP A 114 -0.65 6.14 2.45
C ASP A 114 -1.98 5.35 2.45
N SER A 115 -2.06 4.32 3.28
CA SER A 115 -3.28 3.54 3.51
C SER A 115 -4.36 4.33 4.25
N ARG A 116 -4.12 5.60 4.62
CA ARG A 116 -5.03 6.55 5.27
C ARG A 116 -5.72 5.99 6.51
N THR A 117 -5.02 5.95 7.63
CA THR A 117 -5.63 5.65 8.94
C THR A 117 -6.24 6.88 9.61
N ILE A 118 -5.82 8.10 9.22
CA ILE A 118 -6.14 9.41 9.83
C ILE A 118 -5.92 10.55 8.80
N PRO A 119 -6.21 11.84 9.10
CA PRO A 119 -5.81 12.97 8.24
C PRO A 119 -4.29 12.97 7.91
N SER A 120 -3.96 13.26 6.65
CA SER A 120 -2.66 12.93 6.05
C SER A 120 -1.54 13.91 6.42
N VAL A 121 -0.67 13.49 7.34
CA VAL A 121 0.65 14.11 7.58
C VAL A 121 1.53 14.00 6.33
N THR A 122 1.38 12.93 5.54
CA THR A 122 2.09 12.70 4.27
C THR A 122 1.87 13.85 3.29
N ARG A 123 0.61 14.24 3.06
CA ARG A 123 0.27 15.35 2.17
C ARG A 123 0.86 16.66 2.68
N LYS A 124 0.75 16.95 3.98
CA LYS A 124 1.33 18.14 4.60
C LYS A 124 2.85 18.18 4.38
N TYR A 125 3.55 17.07 4.58
CA TYR A 125 5.00 17.00 4.37
C TYR A 125 5.39 17.41 2.95
N TYR A 126 4.79 16.81 1.93
CA TYR A 126 5.12 17.08 0.52
C TYR A 126 4.64 18.45 0.03
N GLN A 127 3.66 19.07 0.69
CA GLN A 127 3.33 20.48 0.45
C GLN A 127 4.48 21.41 0.86
N TYR A 128 5.18 21.13 1.96
CA TYR A 128 6.33 21.92 2.42
C TYR A 128 7.67 21.47 1.80
N HIS A 129 7.74 20.24 1.29
CA HIS A 129 8.94 19.64 0.72
C HIS A 129 8.59 19.10 -0.68
N PRO A 130 8.29 19.99 -1.64
CA PRO A 130 7.88 19.58 -2.98
C PRO A 130 8.99 18.76 -3.63
N LYS A 131 8.58 17.70 -4.32
CA LYS A 131 9.47 16.75 -4.99
C LYS A 131 8.71 16.12 -6.16
N GLU A 132 9.44 15.85 -7.25
CA GLU A 132 8.91 15.07 -8.37
C GLU A 132 8.76 13.60 -8.00
N SER A 133 7.73 12.95 -8.54
CA SER A 133 7.58 11.51 -8.37
C SER A 133 8.74 10.74 -9.02
N PHE A 134 9.09 9.60 -8.44
CA PHE A 134 9.96 8.64 -9.11
C PHE A 134 9.31 7.99 -10.34
N ASN A 135 8.00 8.11 -10.48
CA ASN A 135 7.24 7.67 -11.64
C ASN A 135 6.71 8.89 -12.39
N THR A 136 7.19 9.12 -13.61
CA THR A 136 6.82 10.29 -14.43
C THR A 136 5.35 10.32 -14.82
N CYS A 137 4.64 9.20 -14.73
CA CYS A 137 3.18 9.14 -14.94
C CYS A 137 2.38 9.62 -13.71
N GLN A 138 3.05 9.96 -12.60
CA GLN A 138 2.43 10.39 -11.35
C GLN A 138 2.92 11.80 -11.01
N ASN A 139 2.04 12.80 -11.09
CA ASN A 139 2.41 14.19 -10.82
C ASN A 139 2.62 14.51 -9.33
N ILE A 140 2.39 13.55 -8.44
CA ILE A 140 2.57 13.67 -6.99
C ILE A 140 3.59 12.63 -6.48
N PRO A 141 4.44 12.99 -5.50
CA PRO A 141 5.52 12.11 -5.01
C PRO A 141 5.05 11.02 -4.04
N PHE A 142 3.75 10.94 -3.79
CA PHE A 142 3.12 9.96 -2.91
C PHE A 142 1.72 9.64 -3.41
N LEU A 143 1.18 8.52 -2.96
CA LEU A 143 -0.18 8.11 -3.29
C LEU A 143 -1.00 7.94 -2.02
N GLU A 144 -2.31 8.02 -2.14
CA GLU A 144 -3.21 7.79 -1.02
C GLU A 144 -4.37 6.90 -1.44
N ARG A 145 -4.81 6.05 -0.51
CA ARG A 145 -6.00 5.24 -0.69
C ARG A 145 -7.26 6.13 -0.79
N ASP A 146 -8.11 5.82 -1.76
CA ASP A 146 -9.46 6.41 -1.88
C ASP A 146 -10.51 5.57 -1.14
N VAL A 147 -10.45 4.23 -1.26
CA VAL A 147 -11.45 3.32 -0.67
C VAL A 147 -10.78 2.14 0.02
N PHE A 148 -11.26 1.80 1.21
CA PHE A 148 -10.94 0.53 1.87
C PHE A 148 -12.07 -0.45 1.56
N LEU A 149 -11.73 -1.59 0.96
CA LEU A 149 -12.73 -2.49 0.41
C LEU A 149 -13.46 -3.28 1.50
N ASP A 150 -12.72 -3.73 2.51
CA ASP A 150 -13.16 -4.77 3.44
C ASP A 150 -13.10 -4.33 4.90
N ASN A 151 -13.56 -3.09 5.15
CA ASN A 151 -13.85 -2.61 6.51
C ASN A 151 -14.85 -3.53 7.23
N GLU A 152 -15.78 -4.09 6.46
CA GLU A 152 -16.72 -5.11 6.89
C GLU A 152 -16.53 -6.33 5.99
N LEU A 153 -16.30 -7.50 6.60
CA LEU A 153 -16.06 -8.76 5.89
C LEU A 153 -17.37 -9.37 5.39
N ASP A 154 -18.01 -8.65 4.46
CA ASP A 154 -19.26 -9.03 3.83
C ASP A 154 -19.17 -8.81 2.31
N VAL A 155 -19.58 -9.81 1.53
CA VAL A 155 -19.39 -9.81 0.07
C VAL A 155 -20.17 -8.67 -0.60
N GLU A 156 -21.39 -8.38 -0.14
CA GLU A 156 -22.23 -7.33 -0.73
C GLU A 156 -21.64 -5.95 -0.42
N LYS A 157 -21.20 -5.73 0.83
CA LYS A 157 -20.56 -4.47 1.23
C LYS A 157 -19.24 -4.23 0.52
N ILE A 158 -18.42 -5.27 0.36
CA ILE A 158 -17.16 -5.18 -0.41
C ILE A 158 -17.45 -4.86 -1.87
N THR A 159 -18.48 -5.49 -2.46
CA THR A 159 -18.89 -5.21 -3.85
C THR A 159 -19.38 -3.77 -4.01
N ALA A 160 -20.17 -3.25 -3.06
CA ALA A 160 -20.60 -1.86 -3.07
C ALA A 160 -19.40 -0.87 -2.97
N ASN A 161 -18.41 -1.19 -2.13
CA ASN A 161 -17.17 -0.41 -2.05
C ASN A 161 -16.39 -0.44 -3.38
N LEU A 162 -16.36 -1.57 -4.08
CA LEU A 162 -15.74 -1.67 -5.40
C LEU A 162 -16.46 -0.81 -6.45
N MET A 163 -17.80 -0.78 -6.46
CA MET A 163 -18.56 0.13 -7.34
C MET A 163 -18.25 1.60 -7.04
N LYS A 164 -18.07 1.94 -5.76
CA LYS A 164 -17.64 3.29 -5.34
C LYS A 164 -16.25 3.63 -5.89
N VAL A 165 -15.30 2.69 -5.90
CA VAL A 165 -13.97 2.87 -6.50
C VAL A 165 -14.08 3.25 -7.97
N VAL A 166 -14.89 2.52 -8.75
CA VAL A 166 -15.11 2.80 -10.18
C VAL A 166 -15.69 4.22 -10.37
N LYS A 167 -16.67 4.62 -9.56
CA LYS A 167 -17.25 5.97 -9.62
C LYS A 167 -16.21 7.06 -9.33
N ILE A 168 -15.35 6.85 -8.33
CA ILE A 168 -14.26 7.78 -8.01
C ILE A 168 -13.29 7.85 -9.19
N ALA A 169 -12.88 6.70 -9.74
CA ALA A 169 -11.95 6.66 -10.86
C ALA A 169 -12.46 7.43 -12.09
N LYS A 170 -13.74 7.28 -12.44
CA LYS A 170 -14.35 8.02 -13.55
C LYS A 170 -14.42 9.53 -13.33
N THR A 171 -14.49 9.96 -12.08
CA THR A 171 -14.64 11.39 -11.73
C THR A 171 -13.29 12.07 -11.55
N LYS A 172 -12.35 11.38 -10.89
CA LYS A 172 -11.01 11.87 -10.52
C LYS A 172 -9.95 11.55 -11.58
N GLY A 173 -10.24 10.66 -12.53
CA GLY A 173 -9.28 10.11 -13.49
C GLY A 173 -8.58 8.83 -12.98
N TYR A 174 -8.57 8.59 -11.67
CA TYR A 174 -8.01 7.39 -11.06
C TYR A 174 -8.60 7.12 -9.68
N ALA A 175 -8.45 5.90 -9.16
CA ALA A 175 -8.75 5.58 -7.77
C ALA A 175 -7.85 4.47 -7.24
N ILE A 176 -7.50 4.53 -5.96
CA ILE A 176 -6.75 3.49 -5.26
C ILE A 176 -7.66 2.81 -4.24
N ALA A 177 -7.88 1.51 -4.43
CA ALA A 177 -8.57 0.65 -3.49
C ALA A 177 -7.57 -0.24 -2.77
N ILE A 178 -7.72 -0.41 -1.45
CA ILE A 178 -6.95 -1.38 -0.67
C ILE A 178 -7.92 -2.31 0.04
N GLY A 179 -7.60 -3.59 0.03
CA GLY A 179 -8.24 -4.61 0.84
C GLY A 179 -7.25 -5.71 1.18
N HIS A 180 -7.68 -6.66 1.99
CA HIS A 180 -6.93 -7.81 2.41
C HIS A 180 -7.39 -9.07 1.66
N PRO A 181 -6.54 -10.11 1.55
CA PRO A 181 -6.88 -11.34 0.84
C PRO A 181 -7.77 -12.28 1.68
N HIS A 182 -8.83 -11.74 2.29
CA HIS A 182 -9.89 -12.53 2.93
C HIS A 182 -10.70 -13.29 1.88
N LYS A 183 -11.39 -14.36 2.32
CA LYS A 183 -12.19 -15.19 1.42
C LYS A 183 -13.31 -14.36 0.78
N GLU A 184 -13.95 -13.52 1.58
CA GLU A 184 -15.03 -12.62 1.24
C GLU A 184 -14.56 -11.56 0.24
N THR A 185 -13.38 -10.96 0.49
CA THR A 185 -12.77 -9.98 -0.43
C THR A 185 -12.47 -10.59 -1.78
N LEU A 186 -11.82 -11.75 -1.81
CA LEU A 186 -11.51 -12.44 -3.06
C LEU A 186 -12.77 -12.88 -3.82
N LEU A 187 -13.80 -13.33 -3.10
CA LEU A 187 -15.08 -13.72 -3.71
C LEU A 187 -15.81 -12.51 -4.31
N ALA A 188 -15.88 -11.39 -3.59
CA ALA A 188 -16.48 -10.16 -4.11
C ALA A 188 -15.76 -9.65 -5.37
N LEU A 189 -14.41 -9.62 -5.33
CA LEU A 189 -13.58 -9.26 -6.48
C LEU A 189 -13.79 -10.19 -7.68
N GLN A 190 -13.87 -11.50 -7.44
CA GLN A 190 -14.14 -12.49 -8.49
C GLN A 190 -15.54 -12.28 -9.09
N ASN A 191 -16.57 -12.11 -8.26
CA ASN A 191 -17.96 -11.92 -8.70
C ASN A 191 -18.13 -10.63 -9.52
N ALA A 192 -17.37 -9.59 -9.18
CA ALA A 192 -17.41 -8.30 -9.88
C ALA A 192 -16.61 -8.28 -11.19
N SER A 193 -15.98 -9.38 -11.61
CA SER A 193 -15.08 -9.40 -12.78
C SER A 193 -15.74 -8.91 -14.07
N SER A 194 -16.98 -9.32 -14.35
CA SER A 194 -17.71 -8.88 -15.56
C SER A 194 -18.02 -7.38 -15.49
N TYR A 195 -18.50 -6.92 -14.33
CA TYR A 195 -18.76 -5.50 -14.10
C TYR A 195 -17.49 -4.66 -14.30
N LEU A 196 -16.35 -5.07 -13.75
CA LEU A 196 -15.09 -4.34 -13.91
C LEU A 196 -14.65 -4.25 -15.37
N LYS A 197 -14.80 -5.34 -16.15
CA LYS A 197 -14.49 -5.33 -17.60
C LYS A 197 -15.38 -4.35 -18.37
N GLU A 198 -16.66 -4.27 -18.05
CA GLU A 198 -17.63 -3.40 -18.73
C GLU A 198 -17.65 -1.97 -18.17
N SER A 199 -16.99 -1.75 -17.02
CA SER A 199 -17.03 -0.47 -16.33
C SER A 199 -16.34 0.67 -17.08
N GLY A 200 -15.45 0.37 -18.04
CA GLY A 200 -14.66 1.38 -18.74
C GLY A 200 -13.54 1.99 -17.90
N VAL A 201 -13.06 1.26 -16.88
CA VAL A 201 -11.81 1.58 -16.17
C VAL A 201 -10.82 0.42 -16.31
N ASP A 202 -9.53 0.73 -16.38
CA ASP A 202 -8.47 -0.26 -16.40
C ASP A 202 -7.96 -0.56 -14.99
N LEU A 203 -7.84 -1.85 -14.67
CA LEU A 203 -7.20 -2.29 -13.44
C LEU A 203 -5.71 -2.53 -13.71
N VAL A 204 -4.89 -1.71 -13.08
CA VAL A 204 -3.43 -1.65 -13.31
C VAL A 204 -2.65 -1.85 -12.02
N TYR A 205 -1.36 -2.16 -12.13
CA TYR A 205 -0.47 -2.09 -10.97
C TYR A 205 -0.24 -0.65 -10.53
N ILE A 206 0.15 -0.42 -9.27
CA ILE A 206 0.32 0.95 -8.75
C ILE A 206 1.39 1.75 -9.51
N ASN A 207 2.39 1.09 -10.08
CA ASN A 207 3.45 1.71 -10.87
C ASN A 207 3.01 2.05 -12.29
N GLU A 208 1.88 1.50 -12.75
CA GLU A 208 1.27 1.79 -14.04
C GLU A 208 0.18 2.87 -13.90
N LEU A 209 -0.19 3.21 -12.67
CA LEU A 209 -1.21 4.21 -12.38
C LEU A 209 -0.77 5.60 -12.88
N ILE A 210 -1.61 6.21 -13.69
CA ILE A 210 -1.47 7.60 -14.12
C ILE A 210 -2.18 8.49 -13.11
N VAL A 211 -1.45 9.44 -12.53
CA VAL A 211 -2.01 10.46 -11.65
C VAL A 211 -1.82 11.82 -12.32
N PRO A 212 -2.91 12.40 -12.86
CA PRO A 212 -2.88 13.63 -13.65
C PRO A 212 -2.69 14.88 -12.79
#